data_AF-A0A1G1W7R2-F1
#
_entry.id   AF-A0A1G1W7R2-F1
#
_cell.length_a   1.000
_cell.length_b   1.000
_cell.length_c   1.000
_cell.angle_alpha   90.00
_cell.angle_beta   90.00
_cell.angle_gamma   90.00
#
_symmetry.space_group_name_H-M   'P 1'
#
loop_
_entity.id
_entity.type
_entity.pdbx_description
1 polymer ?
#
loop_
_entity_poly.entity_id
_entity_poly.type
_entity_poly.pdbx_seq_one_letter_code
_entity_poly.pdbx_strand_id
1 'polypeptide(L)'
;MRRTALFLFFLFLGLLMIIAASKSTYEVYRSSVFLKEEQQRLLEERRKNEALRKELEYKKSDFFVEKEARDKLSLGKEGETAVIIPGIKDASSSASLVDSRSNPQKWFDLFFNESNFF
;
A
#
# COMPACT_ATOMS: atom_id res chain seq x y z
N MET A 1 56.10 -13.40 40.85
CA MET A 1 55.74 -12.07 40.29
C MET A 1 55.86 -11.99 38.77
N ARG A 2 57.02 -12.31 38.14
CA ARG A 2 57.16 -12.24 36.65
C ARG A 2 56.25 -13.23 35.89
N ARG A 3 56.12 -14.46 36.36
CA ARG A 3 55.25 -15.50 35.73
C ARG A 3 53.76 -15.18 35.86
N THR A 4 53.34 -14.63 37.00
CA THR A 4 51.95 -14.22 37.24
C THR A 4 51.58 -12.98 36.42
N ALA A 5 52.51 -12.04 36.21
CA ALA A 5 52.31 -10.90 35.32
C ALA A 5 52.18 -11.32 33.84
N LEU A 6 52.96 -12.30 33.38
CA LEU A 6 52.83 -12.87 32.04
C LEU A 6 51.47 -13.57 31.86
N PHE A 7 51.02 -14.34 32.85
CA PHE A 7 49.69 -14.97 32.81
C PHE A 7 48.56 -13.93 32.75
N LEU A 8 48.62 -12.86 33.54
CA LEU A 8 47.63 -11.78 33.50
C LEU A 8 47.65 -11.02 32.17
N PHE A 9 48.82 -10.85 31.56
CA PHE A 9 48.96 -10.25 30.23
C PHE A 9 48.30 -11.10 29.13
N PHE A 10 48.55 -12.41 29.12
CA PHE A 10 47.89 -13.31 28.16
C PHE A 10 46.39 -13.43 28.40
N LEU A 11 45.92 -13.39 29.65
CA LEU A 11 44.50 -13.37 29.99
C LEU A 11 43.82 -12.09 29.46
N PHE A 12 44.46 -10.93 29.66
CA PHE A 12 43.98 -9.65 29.16
C PHE A 12 43.96 -9.61 27.62
N LEU A 13 45.00 -10.12 26.97
CA LEU A 13 45.08 -10.19 25.52
C LEU A 13 44.02 -11.14 24.92
N GLY A 14 43.75 -12.26 25.59
CA GLY A 14 42.66 -13.17 25.23
C GLY A 14 41.28 -12.51 25.34
N LEU A 15 41.03 -11.76 26.42
CA LEU A 15 39.78 -11.03 26.61
C LEU A 15 39.57 -9.96 25.51
N LEU A 16 40.64 -9.27 25.12
CA LEU A 16 40.64 -8.27 24.04
C LEU A 16 40.28 -8.89 22.68
N MET A 17 40.83 -10.07 22.37
CA MET A 17 40.49 -10.83 21.16
C MET A 17 39.01 -11.25 21.13
N ILE A 18 38.45 -11.69 22.26
CA ILE A 18 37.03 -12.07 22.36
C ILE A 18 36.13 -10.87 22.06
N ILE A 19 36.42 -9.70 22.65
CA ILE A 19 35.65 -8.47 22.43
C ILE A 19 35.73 -8.00 20.97
N ALA A 20 36.92 -8.10 20.35
CA ALA A 20 37.11 -7.73 18.95
C ALA A 20 36.32 -8.65 17.99
N ALA A 21 36.33 -9.96 18.23
CA ALA A 21 35.58 -10.94 17.45
C ALA A 21 34.05 -10.74 17.57
N SER A 22 33.56 -10.39 18.76
CA SER A 22 32.14 -10.10 18.98
C SER A 22 31.65 -8.88 18.19
N LYS A 23 32.50 -7.86 18.00
CA LYS A 23 32.12 -6.64 17.26
C LYS A 23 32.01 -6.88 15.75
N SER A 24 32.91 -7.69 15.19
CA SER A 24 32.97 -7.97 13.74
C SER A 24 31.76 -8.76 13.21
N THR A 25 31.14 -9.60 14.02
CA THR A 25 30.00 -10.43 13.59
C THR A 25 28.68 -9.64 13.57
N TYR A 26 28.55 -8.60 14.41
CA TYR A 26 27.32 -7.84 14.56
C TYR A 26 27.07 -6.80 13.45
N GLU A 27 28.13 -6.28 12.84
CA GLU A 27 28.02 -5.28 11.75
C GLU A 27 27.64 -5.91 10.41
N VAL A 28 28.15 -7.11 10.10
CA VAL A 28 27.85 -7.82 8.85
C VAL A 28 26.39 -8.27 8.79
N TYR A 29 25.82 -8.70 9.91
CA TYR A 29 24.42 -9.16 9.96
C TYR A 29 23.44 -7.99 9.76
N ARG A 30 23.64 -6.84 10.42
CA ARG A 30 22.76 -5.67 10.27
C ARG A 30 22.80 -5.04 8.88
N SER A 31 23.98 -4.98 8.26
CA SER A 31 24.11 -4.42 6.91
C SER A 31 23.38 -5.29 5.88
N SER A 32 23.51 -6.62 5.98
CA SER A 32 22.86 -7.54 5.04
C SER A 32 21.32 -7.55 5.11
N VAL A 33 20.73 -7.30 6.29
CA VAL A 33 19.27 -7.26 6.47
C VAL A 33 18.70 -5.92 5.98
N PHE A 34 19.37 -4.81 6.28
CA PHE A 34 18.94 -3.48 5.83
C PHE A 34 18.97 -3.34 4.30
N LEU A 35 20.02 -3.85 3.65
CA LEU A 35 20.09 -3.83 2.19
C LEU A 35 19.00 -4.69 1.54
N LYS A 36 18.62 -5.81 2.15
CA LYS A 36 17.54 -6.67 1.62
C LYS A 36 16.17 -6.01 1.72
N GLU A 37 15.88 -5.34 2.82
CA GLU A 37 14.59 -4.67 3.01
C GLU A 37 14.41 -3.50 2.03
N GLU A 38 15.44 -2.67 1.86
CA GLU A 38 15.37 -1.55 0.91
C GLU A 38 15.32 -2.03 -0.56
N GLN A 39 16.02 -3.11 -0.90
CA GLN A 39 15.90 -3.73 -2.22
C GLN A 39 14.49 -4.30 -2.47
N GLN A 40 13.87 -4.91 -1.47
CA GLN A 40 12.49 -5.41 -1.58
C GLN A 40 11.50 -4.27 -1.77
N ARG A 41 11.61 -3.20 -0.99
CA ARG A 41 10.76 -2.00 -1.13
C ARG A 41 10.87 -1.37 -2.52
N LEU A 42 12.10 -1.25 -3.05
CA LEU A 42 12.32 -0.77 -4.42
C LEU A 42 11.68 -1.67 -5.48
N LEU A 43 11.75 -3.00 -5.30
CA LEU A 43 11.15 -3.94 -6.23
C LEU A 43 9.61 -3.86 -6.20
N GLU A 44 9.01 -3.74 -5.01
CA GLU A 44 7.57 -3.57 -4.85
C GLU A 44 7.08 -2.28 -5.48
N GLU A 45 7.75 -1.16 -5.22
CA GLU A 45 7.39 0.14 -5.81
C GLU A 45 7.52 0.14 -7.34
N ARG A 46 8.55 -0.52 -7.90
CA ARG A 46 8.66 -0.68 -9.36
C ARG A 46 7.49 -1.48 -9.92
N ARG A 47 7.12 -2.60 -9.28
CA ARG A 47 5.97 -3.42 -9.72
C ARG A 47 4.66 -2.64 -9.66
N LYS A 48 4.42 -1.89 -8.59
CA LYS A 48 3.25 -1.00 -8.47
C LYS A 48 3.24 0.04 -9.58
N ASN A 49 4.38 0.68 -9.84
CA ASN A 49 4.48 1.69 -10.88
C ASN A 49 4.17 1.11 -12.28
N GLU A 50 4.72 -0.07 -12.60
CA GLU A 50 4.44 -0.75 -13.86
C GLU A 50 2.97 -1.15 -14.00
N ALA A 51 2.34 -1.65 -12.93
CA ALA A 51 0.92 -1.99 -12.93
C ALA A 51 0.05 -0.74 -13.17
N LEU A 52 0.33 0.35 -12.46
CA LEU A 52 -0.39 1.63 -12.62
C LEU A 52 -0.20 2.22 -14.02
N ARG A 53 1.00 2.10 -14.61
CA ARG A 53 1.24 2.54 -15.99
C ARG A 53 0.41 1.74 -17.00
N LYS A 54 0.33 0.42 -16.85
CA LYS A 54 -0.51 -0.43 -17.70
C LYS A 54 -1.99 -0.10 -17.56
N GLU A 55 -2.45 0.12 -16.33
CA GLU A 55 -3.84 0.53 -16.08
C GLU A 55 -4.14 1.89 -16.71
N LEU A 56 -3.22 2.84 -16.59
CA LEU A 56 -3.35 4.18 -17.17
C LEU A 56 -3.36 4.14 -18.69
N GLU A 57 -2.53 3.29 -19.30
CA GLU A 57 -2.54 3.06 -20.75
C GLU A 57 -3.87 2.44 -21.20
N TYR A 58 -4.36 1.43 -20.49
CA TYR A 58 -5.68 0.84 -20.76
C TYR A 58 -6.81 1.86 -20.64
N LYS A 59 -6.85 2.67 -19.58
CA LYS A 59 -7.88 3.71 -19.39
C LYS A 59 -7.79 4.84 -20.43
N LYS A 60 -6.60 5.08 -20.99
CA LYS A 60 -6.41 6.04 -22.10
C LYS A 60 -6.74 5.47 -23.47
N SER A 61 -6.86 4.14 -23.59
CA SER A 61 -7.18 3.52 -24.87
C SER A 61 -8.56 3.94 -25.35
N ASP A 62 -8.70 4.11 -26.67
CA ASP A 62 -9.97 4.47 -27.30
C ASP A 62 -11.08 3.47 -26.97
N PHE A 63 -10.73 2.18 -26.81
CA PHE A 63 -11.65 1.14 -26.40
C PHE A 63 -12.29 1.42 -25.04
N PHE A 64 -11.49 1.81 -24.04
CA PHE A 64 -12.02 2.13 -22.71
C PHE A 64 -12.88 3.38 -22.75
N VAL A 65 -12.44 4.41 -23.47
CA VAL A 65 -13.19 5.67 -23.63
C VAL A 65 -14.53 5.43 -24.32
N GLU A 66 -14.55 4.66 -25.41
CA GLU A 66 -15.76 4.30 -26.14
C GLU A 66 -16.70 3.47 -25.27
N LYS A 67 -16.17 2.49 -24.54
CA LYS A 67 -16.97 1.66 -23.62
C LYS A 67 -17.60 2.51 -22.51
N GLU A 68 -16.83 3.35 -21.84
CA GLU A 68 -17.34 4.26 -20.80
C GLU A 68 -18.37 5.24 -21.33
N ALA A 69 -18.16 5.78 -22.54
CA ALA A 69 -19.13 6.64 -23.19
C ALA A 69 -20.44 5.90 -23.50
N ARG A 70 -20.35 4.68 -24.04
CA ARG A 70 -21.51 3.81 -24.29
C ARG A 70 -22.28 3.47 -23.02
N ASP A 71 -21.56 3.02 -21.98
CA ASP A 71 -22.15 2.66 -20.70
C ASP A 71 -22.86 3.85 -20.05
N LYS A 72 -22.25 5.05 -20.09
CA LYS A 72 -22.86 6.29 -19.56
C LYS A 72 -24.06 6.79 -20.35
N LEU A 73 -24.10 6.52 -21.66
CA LEU A 73 -25.19 6.90 -22.53
C LEU A 73 -26.26 5.79 -22.64
N SER A 74 -26.09 4.67 -21.93
CA SER A 74 -26.93 3.47 -22.04
C SER A 74 -27.06 2.96 -23.48
N LEU A 75 -25.99 3.09 -24.28
CA LEU A 75 -25.92 2.67 -25.68
C LEU A 75 -25.18 1.34 -25.77
N GLY A 76 -25.88 0.23 -26.06
CA GLY A 76 -25.25 -1.07 -26.32
C GLY A 76 -24.70 -1.18 -27.75
N LYS A 77 -23.59 -1.92 -27.93
CA LYS A 77 -23.10 -2.31 -29.27
C LYS A 77 -23.94 -3.46 -29.84
N GLU A 78 -23.95 -3.64 -31.16
CA GLU A 78 -24.56 -4.82 -31.79
C GLU A 78 -24.02 -6.12 -31.18
N GLY A 79 -24.91 -6.91 -30.57
CA GLY A 79 -24.58 -8.15 -29.85
C GLY A 79 -24.52 -8.02 -28.32
N GLU A 80 -24.54 -6.81 -27.76
CA GLU A 80 -24.64 -6.56 -26.32
C GLU A 80 -26.12 -6.44 -25.92
N THR A 81 -26.59 -7.26 -24.97
CA THR A 81 -27.94 -7.13 -24.42
C THR A 81 -27.88 -6.31 -23.14
N ALA A 82 -28.51 -5.13 -23.15
CA ALA A 82 -28.73 -4.36 -21.93
C ALA A 82 -29.69 -5.13 -21.02
N VAL A 83 -29.17 -5.75 -19.96
CA VAL A 83 -29.98 -6.45 -18.96
C VAL A 83 -30.50 -5.43 -17.96
N ILE A 84 -31.77 -5.04 -18.11
CA ILE A 84 -32.49 -4.28 -17.09
C ILE A 84 -32.91 -5.29 -16.02
N ILE A 85 -32.38 -5.17 -14.81
CA ILE A 85 -32.71 -6.04 -13.67
C ILE A 85 -33.91 -5.42 -12.94
N PRO A 86 -35.15 -5.93 -13.10
CA PRO A 86 -36.31 -5.36 -12.42
C PRO A 86 -36.20 -5.66 -10.91
N GLY A 87 -35.99 -4.62 -10.11
CA GLY A 87 -35.85 -4.71 -8.65
C GLY A 87 -34.63 -3.99 -8.10
N ILE A 88 -33.64 -3.69 -8.95
CA ILE A 88 -32.64 -2.68 -8.64
C ILE A 88 -33.24 -1.37 -9.12
N LYS A 89 -33.90 -0.64 -8.22
CA LYS A 89 -34.13 0.79 -8.47
C LYS A 89 -32.76 1.36 -8.76
N ASP A 90 -32.56 1.90 -9.96
CA ASP A 90 -31.35 2.61 -10.32
C ASP A 90 -31.02 3.59 -9.20
N ALA A 91 -29.96 3.31 -8.45
CA ALA A 91 -29.40 4.28 -7.49
C ALA A 91 -28.90 5.55 -8.21
N SER A 92 -28.94 5.58 -9.54
CA SER A 92 -28.66 6.74 -10.38
C SER A 92 -29.89 7.60 -10.70
N SER A 93 -31.09 7.23 -10.25
CA SER A 93 -32.28 8.09 -10.29
C SER A 93 -32.80 8.39 -8.89
N SER A 94 -31.91 8.65 -7.93
CA SER A 94 -32.26 9.61 -6.90
C SER A 94 -32.22 10.98 -7.58
N ALA A 95 -33.39 11.51 -7.95
CA ALA A 95 -33.55 12.96 -7.99
C ALA A 95 -32.91 13.46 -6.70
N SER A 96 -31.76 14.14 -6.80
CA SER A 96 -31.06 14.67 -5.65
C SER A 96 -32.06 15.54 -4.91
N LEU A 97 -32.64 15.00 -3.82
CA LEU A 97 -33.22 15.83 -2.80
C LEU A 97 -32.07 16.74 -2.42
N VAL A 98 -32.15 18.01 -2.82
CA VAL A 98 -31.13 19.00 -2.50
C VAL A 98 -31.09 19.03 -0.98
N ASP A 99 -30.10 18.33 -0.42
CA ASP A 99 -29.91 18.28 1.01
C ASP A 99 -29.45 19.68 1.43
N SER A 100 -30.42 20.44 1.93
CA SER A 100 -30.32 21.84 2.33
C SER A 100 -29.42 22.06 3.55
N ARG A 101 -28.95 20.98 4.19
CA ARG A 101 -27.99 21.05 5.30
C ARG A 101 -26.65 21.58 4.82
N SER A 102 -25.99 22.35 5.67
CA SER A 102 -24.63 22.83 5.40
C SER A 102 -23.62 21.67 5.48
N ASN A 103 -22.48 21.78 4.78
CA ASN A 103 -21.46 20.73 4.80
C ASN A 103 -21.02 20.34 6.23
N PRO A 104 -20.83 21.26 7.19
CA PRO A 104 -20.50 20.90 8.57
C PRO A 104 -21.56 20.01 9.26
N GLN A 105 -22.85 20.25 8.99
CA GLN A 105 -23.94 19.45 9.57
C GLN A 105 -23.94 18.03 9.01
N LYS A 106 -23.61 17.86 7.73
CA LYS A 106 -23.49 16.54 7.08
C LYS A 106 -22.34 15.74 7.70
N TRP A 107 -21.21 16.39 7.96
CA TRP A 107 -20.07 15.74 8.62
C TRP A 107 -20.38 15.32 10.05
N PHE A 108 -21.07 16.17 10.81
CA PHE A 108 -21.44 15.82 12.19
C PHE A 108 -22.37 14.60 12.23
N ASP A 109 -23.39 14.58 11.36
CA ASP A 109 -24.33 13.45 11.24
C ASP A 109 -23.61 12.14 10.86
N LEU A 110 -22.67 12.20 9.91
CA LEU A 110 -21.90 11.03 9.50
C LEU A 110 -21.09 10.40 10.64
N PHE A 111 -20.46 11.23 11.48
CA PHE A 111 -19.54 10.75 12.51
C PHE A 111 -20.20 10.49 13.87
N PHE A 112 -21.35 11.11 14.15
CA PHE A 112 -21.93 11.12 15.49
C PHE A 112 -23.40 10.68 15.56
N ASN A 113 -24.04 10.35 14.43
CA ASN A 113 -25.38 9.75 14.46
C ASN A 113 -25.28 8.22 14.58
N GLU A 114 -25.90 7.66 15.62
CA GLU A 114 -25.82 6.23 15.96
C GLU A 114 -26.47 5.32 14.90
N SER A 115 -27.38 5.85 14.08
CA SER A 115 -28.04 5.06 13.02
C SER A 115 -27.12 4.67 11.85
N ASN A 116 -25.93 5.27 11.73
CA ASN A 116 -24.97 4.93 10.67
C ASN A 116 -24.07 3.73 11.02
N PHE A 117 -24.10 3.24 12.26
CA PHE A 117 -23.15 2.24 12.76
C PHE A 117 -23.80 0.93 13.24
N PHE A 118 -25.10 0.72 12.99
CA PHE A 118 -25.83 -0.52 13.29
C PHE A 118 -26.58 -1.07 12.07
#